data_AF-A0A1Y2VES8-F1
#
_entry.id   AF-A0A1Y2VES8-F1
#
_cell.length_a   1.000
_cell.length_b   1.000
_cell.length_c   1.000
_cell.angle_alpha   90.00
_cell.angle_beta   90.00
_cell.angle_gamma   90.00
#
_symmetry.space_group_name_H-M   'P 1'
#
loop_
_entity.id
_entity.type
_entity.pdbx_description
1 polymer ?
#
loop_
_entity_poly.entity_id
_entity_poly.type
_entity_poly.pdbx_seq_one_letter_code
_entity_poly.pdbx_strand_id
1 'polypeptide(L)'
;MGGGPRVPYPKHVWSPAGGWYAQPSNWKTNTAVFMGVIFGITALAWKLSAEREVRYKMPEPDRFFPSRYWTKQIREHEAAQKANKTEES
;
A
#
# COMPACT_ATOMS: atom_id res chain seq x y z
N MET A 1 -1.92 9.03 -31.07
CA MET A 1 -2.18 10.14 -30.12
C MET A 1 -1.33 11.32 -30.55
N GLY A 2 -1.89 12.21 -31.37
CA GLY A 2 -1.20 13.43 -31.83
C GLY A 2 -1.70 14.62 -31.01
N GLY A 3 -0.81 15.26 -30.26
CA GLY A 3 -1.13 16.53 -29.60
C GLY A 3 -1.38 17.60 -30.66
N GLY A 4 -2.45 18.37 -30.52
CA GLY A 4 -2.72 19.54 -31.37
C GLY A 4 -1.57 20.55 -31.33
N PRO A 5 -1.64 21.60 -32.18
CA PRO A 5 -0.57 22.60 -32.28
C PRO A 5 -0.22 23.18 -30.90
N ARG A 6 1.06 23.15 -30.54
CA ARG A 6 1.56 23.67 -29.26
C ARG A 6 1.71 25.19 -29.36
N VAL A 7 1.13 25.91 -28.41
CA VAL A 7 1.34 27.36 -28.27
C VAL A 7 2.78 27.61 -27.82
N PRO A 8 3.49 28.65 -28.31
CA PRO A 8 4.81 29.02 -27.80
C PRO A 8 4.80 29.29 -26.29
N TYR A 9 5.83 28.81 -25.58
CA TYR A 9 5.99 28.98 -24.13
C TYR A 9 7.46 29.21 -23.77
N PRO A 10 7.77 29.87 -22.64
CA PRO A 10 9.13 30.10 -22.20
C PRO A 10 9.80 28.79 -21.77
N LYS A 11 10.92 28.43 -22.41
CA LYS A 11 11.63 27.16 -22.15
C LYS A 11 12.53 27.16 -20.90
N HIS A 12 12.82 28.35 -20.37
CA HIS A 12 13.72 28.53 -19.23
C HIS A 12 12.97 28.59 -17.88
N VAL A 13 11.64 28.56 -17.89
CA VAL A 13 10.84 28.58 -16.67
C VAL A 13 10.73 27.16 -16.15
N TRP A 14 11.07 26.98 -14.87
CA TRP A 14 10.95 25.70 -14.17
C TRP A 14 9.90 25.78 -13.06
N SER A 15 9.15 24.69 -12.87
CA SER A 15 8.22 24.51 -11.76
C SER A 15 8.28 23.06 -11.30
N PRO A 16 8.08 22.79 -10.00
CA PRO A 16 8.15 21.44 -9.44
C PRO A 16 7.09 20.49 -10.02
N ALA A 17 5.93 21.02 -10.44
CA ALA A 17 4.88 20.21 -11.07
C ALA A 17 5.13 19.93 -12.56
N GLY A 18 6.21 20.48 -13.13
CA GLY A 18 6.48 20.50 -14.56
C GLY A 18 6.14 21.84 -15.20
N GLY A 19 5.88 21.83 -16.51
CA GLY A 19 5.57 23.03 -17.28
C GLY A 19 4.67 22.71 -18.48
N TRP A 20 4.63 23.63 -19.45
CA TRP A 20 3.82 23.45 -20.65
C TRP A 20 4.20 22.18 -21.41
N TYR A 21 3.20 21.30 -21.60
CA TYR A 21 3.32 20.05 -22.35
C TYR A 21 4.47 19.15 -21.89
N ALA A 22 4.72 19.07 -20.58
CA ALA A 22 5.77 18.25 -20.01
C ALA A 22 5.64 16.77 -20.42
N GLN A 23 6.56 16.29 -21.25
CA GLN A 23 6.64 14.90 -21.68
C GLN A 23 8.13 14.48 -21.71
N PRO A 24 8.74 14.29 -20.53
CA PRO A 24 10.14 13.90 -20.46
C PRO A 24 10.32 12.49 -21.03
N SER A 25 11.46 12.24 -21.69
CA SER A 25 11.74 10.96 -22.36
C SER A 25 11.79 9.77 -21.39
N ASN A 26 12.13 10.03 -20.12
CA ASN A 26 12.29 9.04 -19.05
C ASN A 26 11.06 8.91 -18.13
N TRP A 27 9.87 9.40 -18.53
CA TRP A 27 8.68 9.39 -17.67
C TRP A 27 8.36 7.99 -17.11
N LYS A 28 8.51 6.93 -17.91
CA LYS A 28 8.22 5.54 -17.50
C LYS A 28 9.09 5.09 -16.33
N THR A 29 10.40 5.31 -16.45
CA THR A 29 11.38 4.94 -15.43
C THR A 29 11.14 5.74 -14.16
N ASN A 30 10.91 7.05 -14.27
CA ASN A 30 10.63 7.90 -13.11
C ASN A 30 9.37 7.44 -12.38
N THR A 31 8.28 7.15 -13.11
CA THR A 31 7.05 6.60 -12.52
C THR A 31 7.29 5.26 -11.85
N ALA A 32 8.05 4.36 -12.47
CA ALA A 32 8.37 3.05 -11.87
C ALA A 32 9.14 3.19 -10.56
N VAL A 33 10.14 4.08 -10.51
CA VAL A 33 10.91 4.38 -9.29
C VAL A 33 10.00 4.93 -8.19
N PHE A 34 9.19 5.94 -8.50
CA PHE A 34 8.27 6.53 -7.51
C PHE A 34 7.23 5.52 -7.01
N MET A 35 6.70 4.68 -7.89
CA MET A 35 5.81 3.57 -7.49
C MET A 35 6.51 2.59 -6.55
N GLY A 36 7.77 2.24 -6.82
CA GLY A 36 8.57 1.40 -5.94
C GLY A 36 8.76 2.01 -4.56
N VAL A 37 9.04 3.31 -4.48
CA VAL A 37 9.18 4.03 -3.20
C VAL A 37 7.86 4.06 -2.42
N ILE A 38 6.75 4.41 -3.08
CA ILE A 38 5.42 4.45 -2.45
C ILE A 38 5.05 3.06 -1.92
N PHE A 39 5.26 2.02 -2.73
CA PHE A 39 4.98 0.65 -2.33
C PHE A 39 5.84 0.22 -1.14
N GLY A 40 7.14 0.52 -1.15
CA GLY A 40 8.06 0.22 -0.05
C GLY A 40 7.63 0.87 1.27
N ILE A 41 7.32 2.17 1.25
CA ILE A 41 6.86 2.90 2.44
C ILE A 41 5.54 2.31 2.94
N THR A 42 4.60 2.06 2.04
CA THR A 42 3.28 1.50 2.38
C THR A 42 3.40 0.11 3.01
N ALA A 43 4.25 -0.76 2.46
CA ALA A 43 4.48 -2.10 2.98
C ALA A 43 5.11 -2.07 4.38
N LEU A 44 6.08 -1.19 4.62
CA LEU A 44 6.69 -1.01 5.94
C LEU A 44 5.69 -0.48 6.96
N ALA A 45 4.92 0.56 6.60
CA ALA A 45 3.87 1.11 7.46
C ALA A 45 2.78 0.07 7.76
N TRP A 46 2.37 -0.72 6.77
CA TRP A 46 1.40 -1.80 6.94
C TRP A 46 1.92 -2.88 7.90
N LYS A 47 3.16 -3.36 7.72
CA LYS A 47 3.77 -4.34 8.62
C LYS A 47 3.82 -3.81 10.06
N LEU A 48 4.30 -2.57 10.22
CA LEU A 48 4.40 -1.92 11.52
C LEU A 48 3.03 -1.77 12.20
N SER A 49 2.02 -1.39 11.42
CA SER A 49 0.63 -1.30 11.88
C SER A 49 0.10 -2.66 12.32
N ALA A 50 0.32 -3.72 11.53
CA ALA A 50 -0.16 -5.07 11.82
C ALA A 50 0.50 -5.69 13.07
N GLU A 51 1.76 -5.34 13.35
CA GLU A 51 2.48 -5.77 14.55
C GLU A 51 2.03 -5.02 15.82
N ARG A 52 1.63 -3.75 15.67
CA ARG A 52 1.18 -2.90 16.80
C ARG A 52 -0.32 -2.94 17.03
N GLU A 53 -1.07 -3.58 16.16
CA GLU A 53 -2.51 -3.66 16.27
C GLU A 53 -2.91 -4.50 17.50
N VAL A 54 -3.65 -3.86 18.41
CA VAL A 54 -4.26 -4.49 19.57
C VAL A 54 -5.78 -4.33 19.48
N ARG A 55 -6.49 -5.43 19.71
CA ARG A 55 -7.94 -5.56 19.68
C ARG A 55 -8.43 -6.08 21.01
N TYR A 56 -9.45 -5.42 21.54
CA TYR A 56 -10.13 -5.84 22.77
C TYR A 56 -11.22 -6.88 22.49
N LYS A 57 -11.82 -6.85 21.29
CA LYS A 57 -12.78 -7.85 20.82
C LYS A 57 -12.18 -8.64 19.66
N MET A 58 -12.13 -9.96 19.82
CA MET A 58 -11.68 -10.87 18.78
C MET A 58 -12.75 -11.07 17.70
N PRO A 59 -12.35 -11.32 16.44
CA PRO A 59 -13.30 -11.49 15.35
C PRO A 59 -14.14 -12.77 15.51
N GLU A 60 -15.44 -12.68 15.20
CA GLU A 60 -16.39 -13.79 15.29
C GLU A 60 -16.16 -14.81 14.17
N PRO A 61 -16.08 -16.13 14.43
CA PRO A 61 -15.63 -17.14 13.45
C PRO A 61 -16.26 -17.04 12.06
N ASP A 62 -17.57 -16.80 11.97
CA ASP A 62 -18.35 -16.77 10.72
C ASP A 62 -18.30 -15.44 9.94
N ARG A 63 -17.55 -14.45 10.43
CA ARG A 63 -17.45 -13.13 9.80
C ARG A 63 -16.10 -12.93 9.11
N PHE A 64 -16.14 -12.45 7.87
CA PHE A 64 -14.92 -12.12 7.13
C PHE A 64 -14.24 -10.87 7.69
N PHE A 65 -12.96 -10.99 8.02
CA PHE A 65 -12.10 -9.87 8.37
C PHE A 65 -10.75 -10.03 7.67
N PRO A 66 -10.37 -9.12 6.75
CA PRO A 66 -9.11 -9.21 6.02
C PRO A 66 -7.88 -9.28 6.94
N SER A 67 -7.92 -8.54 8.05
CA SER A 67 -6.84 -8.48 9.04
C SER A 67 -6.49 -9.82 9.69
N ARG A 68 -7.37 -10.83 9.63
CA ARG A 68 -7.09 -12.19 10.14
C ARG A 68 -5.79 -12.76 9.57
N TYR A 69 -5.47 -12.41 8.31
CA TYR A 69 -4.32 -12.99 7.63
C TYR A 69 -2.98 -12.39 8.06
N TRP A 70 -2.95 -11.17 8.60
CA TRP A 70 -1.70 -10.45 8.89
C TRP A 70 -1.56 -9.95 10.32
N THR A 71 -2.65 -9.71 11.04
CA THR A 71 -2.59 -9.19 12.41
C THR A 71 -2.13 -10.27 13.38
N LYS A 72 -1.08 -9.98 14.14
CA LYS A 72 -0.44 -10.93 15.07
C LYS A 72 -1.42 -11.49 16.09
N GLN A 73 -2.14 -10.61 16.78
CA GLN A 73 -3.03 -10.96 17.89
C GLN A 73 -4.17 -11.92 17.47
N ILE A 74 -4.73 -11.74 16.27
CA ILE A 74 -5.82 -12.59 15.76
C ILE A 74 -5.28 -13.97 15.42
N ARG A 75 -4.13 -14.04 14.74
CA ARG A 75 -3.49 -15.31 14.36
C ARG A 75 -3.14 -16.16 15.58
N GLU A 76 -2.60 -15.53 16.62
CA GLU A 76 -2.28 -16.20 17.88
C GLU A 76 -3.55 -16.69 18.60
N HIS A 77 -4.59 -15.84 18.68
CA HIS A 77 -5.86 -16.22 19.27
C HIS A 77 -6.53 -17.39 18.54
N GLU A 78 -6.60 -17.34 17.20
CA GLU A 78 -7.19 -18.43 16.39
C GLU A 78 -6.37 -19.72 16.46
N ALA A 79 -5.03 -19.63 16.58
CA ALA A 79 -4.18 -20.81 16.77
C ALA A 79 -4.42 -21.48 18.13
N ALA A 80 -4.54 -20.71 19.20
CA ALA A 80 -4.85 -21.24 20.54
C ALA A 80 -6.23 -21.92 20.59
N GLN A 81 -7.25 -21.31 19.97
CA GLN A 81 -8.60 -21.89 19.88
C GLN A 81 -8.62 -23.23 19.13
N LYS A 82 -7.77 -23.38 18.10
CA LYS A 82 -7.64 -24.64 17.36
C LYS A 82 -6.92 -25.72 18.17
N ALA A 83 -5.88 -25.36 18.92
CA ALA A 83 -5.16 -26.28 19.79
C ALA A 83 -6.09 -26.88 20.85
N ASN A 84 -6.82 -26.03 21.59
CA ASN A 84 -7.75 -26.48 22.63
C ASN A 84 -8.84 -27.41 22.10
N LYS A 85 -9.43 -27.10 20.93
CA LYS A 85 -10.44 -27.98 20.31
C LYS A 85 -9.89 -29.36 19.93
N THR A 86 -8.61 -29.43 19.60
CA THR A 86 -7.95 -30.69 19.25
C THR A 86 -7.70 -31.54 20.50
N GLU A 87 -7.41 -30.91 21.65
CA GLU A 87 -7.20 -31.59 22.93
C GLU A 87 -8.51 -32.12 23.55
N GLU A 88 -9.64 -31.47 23.28
CA GLU A 88 -10.97 -31.87 23.78
C GLU A 88 -11.65 -32.97 22.93
N SER A 89 -11.10 -33.32 21.76
CA SER A 89 -11.65 -34.32 20.82
C SER A 89 -10.93 -35.66 20.92
#